data_AF-A0A1G5CE59-F1
#
_entry.id   AF-A0A1G5CE59-F1
#
_cell.length_a   1.000
_cell.length_b   1.000
_cell.length_c   1.000
_cell.angle_alpha   90.00
_cell.angle_beta   90.00
_cell.angle_gamma   90.00
#
_symmetry.space_group_name_H-M   'P 1'
#
loop_
_entity.id
_entity.type
_entity.pdbx_description
1 polymer ?
#
loop_
_entity_poly.entity_id
_entity_poly.type
_entity_poly.pdbx_seq_one_letter_code
_entity_poly.pdbx_strand_id
1 'polypeptide(L)'
;MSDQLNNQVLNLMQNVSNSLEEISLKIDEQNSSNSNRENDEKITNQLEMLNSKCQNIISIEKNLRASINENEQNILLELNNKSKIPAQIISNEYSLIGKESVFKARHLKFLIVGLFIVVMLAEYALPYYVRRSDLVIERDRYELFFKYILYLNFRDGKEKIVEETFNKVVARDSSFIVGFQNLEKSYNDNKMKKELQNQLDKLESNDR
;
A
#
# COMPACT_ATOMS: atom_id res chain seq x y z
N MET A 1 -61.12 -0.38 112.68
CA MET A 1 -61.17 -1.15 111.41
C MET A 1 -61.32 -0.24 110.18
N SER A 2 -61.64 1.05 110.31
CA SER A 2 -61.74 2.01 109.19
C SER A 2 -60.39 2.52 108.66
N ASP A 3 -59.39 2.70 109.54
CA ASP A 3 -58.15 3.40 109.16
C ASP A 3 -57.20 2.53 108.33
N GLN A 4 -57.21 1.21 108.55
CA GLN A 4 -56.48 0.26 107.71
C GLN A 4 -57.05 0.19 106.29
N LEU A 5 -58.37 0.23 106.15
CA LEU A 5 -59.04 0.24 104.84
C LEU A 5 -58.73 1.54 104.08
N ASN A 6 -58.79 2.69 104.76
CA ASN A 6 -58.47 3.98 104.15
C ASN A 6 -57.00 4.07 103.71
N ASN A 7 -56.05 3.55 104.52
CA ASN A 7 -54.65 3.49 104.12
C ASN A 7 -54.41 2.53 102.94
N GLN A 8 -55.14 1.41 102.86
CA GLN A 8 -55.07 0.50 101.72
C GLN A 8 -55.60 1.16 100.44
N VAL A 9 -56.71 1.89 100.53
CA VAL A 9 -57.27 2.65 99.40
C VAL A 9 -56.30 3.75 98.96
N LEU A 10 -55.69 4.48 99.90
CA LEU A 10 -54.72 5.53 99.59
C LEU A 10 -53.47 4.98 98.88
N ASN A 11 -52.93 3.85 99.36
CA ASN A 11 -51.81 3.16 98.72
C ASN A 11 -52.17 2.66 97.32
N LEU A 12 -53.40 2.18 97.12
CA LEU A 12 -53.87 1.79 95.79
C LEU A 12 -53.96 3.00 94.86
N MET A 13 -54.50 4.13 95.32
CA MET A 13 -54.58 5.35 94.50
C MET A 13 -53.19 5.88 94.14
N GLN A 14 -52.24 5.85 95.08
CA GLN A 14 -50.85 6.23 94.78
C GLN A 14 -50.20 5.28 93.79
N ASN A 15 -50.38 3.97 93.92
CA ASN A 15 -49.83 3.00 92.97
C ASN A 15 -50.44 3.16 91.58
N VAL A 16 -51.76 3.39 91.48
CA VAL A 16 -52.43 3.66 90.21
C VAL A 16 -51.92 4.97 89.60
N SER A 17 -51.76 6.03 90.40
CA SER A 17 -51.20 7.31 89.94
C SER A 17 -49.78 7.15 89.42
N ASN A 18 -48.92 6.45 90.17
CA ASN A 18 -47.53 6.20 89.79
C ASN A 18 -47.45 5.34 88.51
N SER A 19 -48.29 4.31 88.38
CA SER A 19 -48.35 3.50 87.16
C SER A 19 -48.89 4.30 85.96
N LEU A 20 -49.85 5.20 86.16
CA LEU A 20 -50.32 6.11 85.11
C LEU A 20 -49.23 7.09 84.69
N GLU A 21 -48.47 7.63 85.63
CA GLU A 21 -47.35 8.54 85.36
C GLU A 21 -46.22 7.81 84.63
N GLU A 22 -45.90 6.58 85.03
CA GLU A 22 -44.91 5.74 84.34
C GLU A 22 -45.36 5.35 82.93
N ILE A 23 -46.65 5.06 82.73
CA ILE A 23 -47.22 4.81 81.40
C ILE A 23 -47.19 6.09 80.56
N SER A 24 -47.51 7.26 81.14
CA SER A 24 -47.46 8.54 80.43
C SER A 24 -46.03 8.86 79.98
N LEU A 25 -45.05 8.69 80.86
CA LEU A 25 -43.64 8.90 80.53
C LEU A 25 -43.16 7.92 79.44
N LYS A 26 -43.58 6.65 79.50
CA LYS A 26 -43.28 5.68 78.43
C LYS A 26 -43.95 6.03 77.10
N ILE A 27 -45.17 6.56 77.12
CA ILE A 27 -45.86 7.05 75.91
C ILE A 27 -45.14 8.27 75.34
N ASP A 28 -44.71 9.20 76.18
CA ASP A 28 -44.00 10.40 75.76
C ASP A 28 -42.59 10.07 75.24
N GLU A 29 -41.88 9.13 75.86
CA GLU A 29 -40.61 8.60 75.35
C GLU A 29 -40.79 7.85 74.02
N GLN A 30 -41.86 7.07 73.87
CA GLN A 30 -42.16 6.37 72.61
C GLN A 30 -42.55 7.34 71.48
N ASN A 31 -43.27 8.42 71.80
CA ASN A 31 -43.60 9.48 70.83
C ASN A 31 -42.39 10.36 70.47
N SER A 32 -41.49 10.60 71.43
CA SER A 32 -40.24 11.36 71.21
C SER A 32 -39.18 10.54 70.47
N SER A 33 -39.19 9.21 70.64
CA SER A 33 -38.28 8.25 69.98
C SER A 33 -38.80 7.76 68.62
N ASN A 34 -39.93 8.29 68.12
CA ASN A 34 -40.44 7.94 66.80
C ASN A 34 -39.53 8.53 65.72
N SER A 35 -38.55 7.72 65.31
CA SER A 35 -37.66 7.81 64.14
C SER A 35 -38.42 7.88 62.79
N ASN A 36 -39.70 8.28 62.79
CA ASN A 36 -40.53 8.30 61.59
C ASN A 36 -40.30 9.59 60.77
N ARG A 37 -40.05 10.75 61.41
CA ARG A 37 -39.85 12.01 60.67
C ARG A 37 -38.56 12.05 59.83
N GLU A 38 -37.42 11.64 60.38
CA GLU A 38 -36.16 11.58 59.63
C GLU A 38 -36.16 10.49 58.55
N ASN A 39 -36.82 9.35 58.81
CA ASN A 39 -36.95 8.28 57.82
C ASN A 39 -37.91 8.67 56.70
N ASP A 40 -39.00 9.38 56.98
CA ASP A 40 -39.94 9.86 55.96
C ASP A 40 -39.31 10.92 55.06
N GLU A 41 -38.52 11.86 55.62
CA GLU A 41 -37.78 12.86 54.83
C GLU A 41 -36.68 12.21 53.98
N LYS A 42 -36.00 11.20 54.51
CA LYS A 42 -34.97 10.45 53.75
C LYS A 42 -35.58 9.60 52.64
N ILE A 43 -36.73 8.97 52.89
CA ILE A 43 -37.46 8.17 51.89
C ILE A 43 -38.02 9.09 50.80
N THR A 44 -38.63 10.22 51.14
CA THR A 44 -39.16 11.18 50.16
C THR A 44 -38.07 11.77 49.28
N ASN A 45 -36.93 12.18 49.86
CA ASN A 45 -35.76 12.66 49.10
C ASN A 45 -35.19 11.57 48.16
N GLN A 46 -35.14 10.31 48.61
CA GLN A 46 -34.73 9.19 47.76
C GLN A 46 -35.72 8.92 46.62
N LEU A 47 -37.03 9.04 46.88
CA LEU A 47 -38.09 8.90 45.88
C LEU A 47 -38.03 10.00 44.83
N GLU A 48 -37.76 11.25 45.23
CA GLU A 48 -37.60 12.39 44.33
C GLU A 48 -36.31 12.27 43.49
N MET A 49 -35.22 11.81 44.11
CA MET A 49 -33.98 11.47 43.39
C MET A 49 -34.18 10.31 42.40
N LEU A 50 -34.98 9.30 42.76
CA LEU A 50 -35.30 8.20 41.86
C LEU A 50 -36.18 8.67 40.70
N ASN A 51 -37.17 9.51 40.99
CA ASN A 51 -38.08 10.05 39.99
C ASN A 51 -37.35 10.95 38.98
N SER A 52 -36.47 11.84 39.45
CA SER A 52 -35.61 12.65 38.57
C SER A 52 -34.67 11.80 37.71
N LYS A 53 -34.09 10.72 38.26
CA LYS A 53 -33.31 9.75 37.47
C LYS A 53 -34.16 9.05 36.42
N CYS A 54 -35.37 8.60 36.76
CA CYS A 54 -36.29 7.98 35.81
C CYS A 54 -36.70 8.95 34.70
N GLN A 55 -37.00 10.22 35.02
CA GLN A 55 -37.29 11.25 34.02
C GLN A 55 -36.09 11.50 33.09
N ASN A 56 -34.87 11.52 33.62
CA ASN A 56 -33.65 11.63 32.81
C ASN A 56 -33.51 10.42 31.88
N ILE A 57 -33.72 9.20 32.37
CA ILE A 57 -33.68 7.97 31.54
C ILE A 57 -34.72 8.03 30.43
N ILE A 58 -35.96 8.43 30.73
CA ILE A 58 -37.02 8.60 29.74
C ILE A 58 -36.62 9.65 28.68
N SER A 59 -36.00 10.75 29.10
CA SER A 59 -35.55 11.79 28.17
C SER A 59 -34.42 11.28 27.25
N ILE A 60 -33.48 10.50 27.78
CA ILE A 60 -32.40 9.86 27.02
C ILE A 60 -32.99 8.84 26.04
N GLU A 61 -33.93 8.00 26.47
CA GLU A 61 -34.60 7.04 25.60
C GLU A 61 -35.34 7.74 24.45
N LYS A 62 -36.04 8.83 24.73
CA LYS A 62 -36.73 9.63 23.71
C LYS A 62 -35.74 10.22 22.70
N ASN A 63 -34.60 10.74 23.16
CA ASN A 63 -33.57 11.30 22.29
C ASN A 63 -32.89 10.21 21.44
N LEU A 64 -32.63 9.03 22.03
CA LEU A 64 -32.09 7.88 21.29
C LEU A 64 -33.07 7.40 20.23
N ARG A 65 -34.36 7.27 20.56
CA ARG A 65 -35.40 6.92 19.58
C ARG A 65 -35.51 7.94 18.45
N ALA A 66 -35.44 9.24 18.78
CA ALA A 66 -35.44 10.30 17.76
C ALA A 66 -34.21 10.19 16.84
N SER A 67 -33.02 9.98 17.40
CA SER A 67 -31.78 9.81 16.63
C SER A 67 -31.78 8.53 15.78
N ILE A 68 -32.33 7.43 16.29
CA ILE A 68 -32.51 6.19 15.51
C ILE A 68 -33.46 6.44 14.35
N ASN A 69 -34.61 7.09 14.57
CA ASN A 69 -35.56 7.40 13.50
C ASN A 69 -34.96 8.34 12.46
N GLU A 70 -34.18 9.35 12.89
CA GLU A 70 -33.48 10.25 11.98
C GLU A 70 -32.42 9.51 11.15
N ASN A 71 -31.64 8.63 11.76
CA ASN A 71 -30.68 7.79 11.06
C ASN A 71 -31.36 6.80 10.11
N GLU A 72 -32.49 6.21 10.49
CA GLU A 72 -33.27 5.33 9.62
C GLU A 72 -33.80 6.11 8.41
N GLN A 73 -34.30 7.33 8.61
CA GLN A 73 -34.70 8.20 7.50
C GLN A 73 -33.51 8.59 6.62
N ASN A 74 -32.35 8.91 7.19
CA ASN A 74 -31.14 9.22 6.43
C ASN A 74 -30.66 8.01 5.62
N ILE A 75 -30.68 6.80 6.20
CA ILE A 75 -30.36 5.55 5.51
C ILE A 75 -31.37 5.28 4.38
N LEU A 76 -32.67 5.48 4.62
CA LEU A 76 -33.70 5.34 3.59
C LEU A 76 -33.56 6.38 2.48
N LEU A 77 -33.17 7.62 2.80
CA LEU A 77 -32.87 8.67 1.83
C LEU A 77 -31.63 8.33 1.02
N GLU A 78 -30.56 7.82 1.64
CA GLU A 78 -29.36 7.36 0.95
C GLU A 78 -29.62 6.13 0.06
N LEU A 79 -30.43 5.17 0.53
CA LEU A 79 -30.85 4.00 -0.25
C LEU A 79 -31.76 4.39 -1.40
N ASN A 80 -32.71 5.31 -1.21
CA ASN A 80 -33.56 5.82 -2.28
C ASN A 80 -32.78 6.69 -3.27
N ASN A 81 -31.78 7.44 -2.81
CA ASN A 81 -30.83 8.13 -3.70
C ASN A 81 -29.94 7.14 -4.46
N LYS A 82 -29.59 5.99 -3.86
CA LYS A 82 -28.97 4.85 -4.55
C LYS A 82 -29.95 4.06 -5.43
N SER A 83 -31.26 4.24 -5.34
CA SER A 83 -32.20 3.65 -6.32
C SER A 83 -32.20 4.39 -7.67
N LYS A 84 -31.60 5.59 -7.70
CA LYS A 84 -31.07 6.21 -8.92
C LYS A 84 -29.59 5.85 -9.09
N ILE A 85 -29.22 4.58 -8.94
CA ILE A 85 -28.11 4.06 -9.73
C ILE A 85 -28.57 4.24 -11.18
N PRO A 86 -27.99 5.14 -11.99
CA PRO A 86 -28.22 5.05 -13.42
C PRO A 86 -27.87 3.61 -13.79
N ALA A 87 -28.65 2.95 -14.63
CA ALA A 87 -28.34 1.63 -15.17
C ALA A 87 -27.08 1.66 -16.07
N GLN A 88 -26.04 2.38 -15.67
CA GLN A 88 -24.67 2.18 -16.08
C GLN A 88 -24.19 0.94 -15.35
N ILE A 89 -24.52 -0.21 -15.94
CA ILE A 89 -23.54 -1.28 -16.08
C ILE A 89 -22.22 -0.56 -16.40
N ILE A 90 -21.29 -0.50 -15.46
CA ILE A 90 -19.92 -0.06 -15.74
C ILE A 90 -19.28 -1.20 -16.52
N SER A 91 -19.77 -1.47 -17.73
CA SER A 91 -18.90 -1.78 -18.82
C SER A 91 -18.42 -0.42 -19.29
N ASN A 92 -17.24 -0.01 -18.83
CA ASN A 92 -16.47 0.97 -19.57
C ASN A 92 -16.03 0.29 -20.88
N GLU A 93 -16.99 -0.05 -21.73
CA GLU A 93 -16.76 -0.38 -23.12
C GLU A 93 -16.40 0.94 -23.78
N TYR A 94 -15.10 1.25 -23.73
CA TYR A 94 -14.54 2.28 -24.58
C TYR A 94 -14.72 1.81 -26.01
N SER A 95 -15.81 2.24 -26.64
CA SER A 95 -16.01 2.02 -28.05
C SER A 95 -14.99 2.87 -28.81
N LEU A 96 -13.88 2.22 -29.20
CA LEU A 96 -12.79 2.85 -29.96
C LEU A 96 -13.30 3.39 -31.31
N ILE A 97 -14.38 2.81 -31.85
CA ILE A 97 -14.93 3.13 -33.17
C ILE A 97 -16.46 3.27 -33.07
N GLY A 98 -16.95 4.51 -33.17
CA GLY A 98 -18.37 4.82 -33.09
C GLY A 98 -18.65 6.32 -32.91
N LYS A 99 -19.93 6.72 -32.93
CA LYS A 99 -20.34 8.12 -32.70
C LYS A 99 -19.97 8.63 -31.29
N GLU A 100 -19.80 7.72 -30.34
CA GLU A 100 -19.41 7.99 -28.95
C GLU A 100 -17.92 7.78 -28.66
N SER A 101 -17.10 7.54 -29.70
CA SER A 101 -15.65 7.39 -29.53
C SER A 101 -15.00 8.70 -29.08
N VAL A 102 -14.12 8.61 -28.08
CA VAL A 102 -13.27 9.72 -27.60
C VAL A 102 -12.34 10.22 -28.73
N PHE A 103 -12.04 9.36 -29.71
CA PHE A 103 -11.24 9.72 -30.87
C PHE A 103 -12.11 10.36 -31.96
N LYS A 104 -12.08 11.70 -32.05
CA LYS A 104 -12.63 12.40 -33.21
C LYS A 104 -11.98 11.86 -34.49
N ALA A 105 -12.75 11.69 -35.56
CA ALA A 105 -12.29 11.15 -36.85
C ALA A 105 -11.04 11.86 -37.42
N ARG A 106 -10.80 13.14 -37.03
CA ARG A 106 -9.58 13.89 -37.37
C ARG A 106 -8.31 13.28 -36.75
N HIS A 107 -8.38 12.80 -35.50
CA HIS A 107 -7.25 12.18 -34.80
C HIS A 107 -6.95 10.77 -35.31
N LEU A 108 -7.97 10.04 -35.76
CA LEU A 108 -7.79 8.71 -36.34
C LEU A 108 -6.89 8.75 -37.60
N LYS A 109 -7.04 9.79 -38.44
CA LYS A 109 -6.17 9.99 -39.61
C LYS A 109 -4.71 10.17 -39.22
N PHE A 110 -4.44 10.96 -38.17
CA PHE A 110 -3.08 11.15 -37.67
C PHE A 110 -2.50 9.88 -37.06
N LEU A 111 -3.33 9.06 -36.41
CA LEU A 111 -2.90 7.76 -35.88
C LEU A 111 -2.50 6.80 -37.00
N ILE A 112 -3.32 6.69 -38.05
CA ILE A 112 -3.03 5.83 -39.21
C ILE A 112 -1.76 6.30 -39.93
N VAL A 113 -1.62 7.61 -40.18
CA VAL A 113 -0.42 8.18 -40.81
C VAL A 113 0.81 7.99 -39.92
N GLY A 114 0.67 8.20 -38.60
CA GLY A 114 1.74 7.98 -37.64
C GLY A 114 2.19 6.52 -37.62
N LEU A 115 1.25 5.58 -37.64
CA LEU A 115 1.56 4.14 -37.75
C LEU A 115 2.35 3.85 -39.03
N PHE A 116 1.94 4.44 -40.17
CA PHE A 116 2.62 4.26 -41.44
C PHE A 116 4.06 4.79 -41.40
N ILE A 117 4.27 5.95 -40.77
CA ILE A 117 5.61 6.53 -40.58
C ILE A 117 6.47 5.62 -39.68
N VAL A 118 5.91 5.09 -38.59
CA VAL A 118 6.64 4.18 -37.69
C VAL A 118 7.05 2.90 -38.41
N VAL A 119 6.17 2.31 -39.22
CA VAL A 119 6.49 1.12 -40.03
C VAL A 119 7.62 1.42 -41.02
N MET A 120 7.53 2.56 -41.74
CA MET A 120 8.59 2.99 -42.66
C MET A 120 9.93 3.22 -41.96
N LEU A 121 9.93 3.84 -40.77
CA LEU A 121 11.14 4.02 -39.98
C LEU A 121 11.71 2.68 -39.49
N ALA A 122 10.86 1.74 -39.08
CA ALA A 122 11.30 0.43 -38.63
C ALA A 122 11.92 -0.40 -39.77
N GLU A 123 11.36 -0.33 -40.97
CA GLU A 123 11.83 -1.11 -42.11
C GLU A 123 13.09 -0.52 -42.76
N TYR A 124 13.19 0.80 -42.88
CA TYR A 124 14.28 1.45 -43.62
C TYR A 124 15.31 2.14 -42.73
N ALA A 125 14.88 2.80 -41.64
CA ALA A 125 15.80 3.55 -40.80
C ALA A 125 16.53 2.64 -39.80
N LEU A 126 15.82 1.70 -39.15
CA LEU A 126 16.44 0.80 -38.17
C LEU A 126 17.60 -0.01 -38.77
N PRO A 127 17.45 -0.68 -39.93
CA PRO A 127 18.56 -1.42 -40.53
C PRO A 127 19.72 -0.52 -40.95
N TYR A 128 19.44 0.72 -41.36
CA TYR A 128 20.48 1.69 -41.69
C TYR A 128 21.32 2.08 -40.47
N TYR A 129 20.70 2.32 -39.32
CA TYR A 129 21.42 2.62 -38.08
C TYR A 129 22.15 1.39 -37.53
N VAL A 130 21.53 0.21 -37.59
CA VAL A 130 22.16 -1.06 -37.14
C VAL A 130 23.39 -1.38 -37.99
N ARG A 131 23.33 -1.20 -39.32
CA ARG A 131 24.46 -1.45 -40.23
C ARG A 131 25.62 -0.46 -40.07
N ARG A 132 25.37 0.74 -39.56
CA ARG A 132 26.42 1.74 -39.29
C ARG A 132 27.07 1.62 -37.92
N SER A 133 26.67 0.64 -37.11
CA SER A 133 27.40 0.40 -35.87
C SER A 133 28.84 0.00 -36.18
N ASP A 134 29.78 0.58 -35.44
CA ASP A 134 31.21 0.30 -35.62
C ASP A 134 31.49 -1.21 -35.52
N LEU A 135 30.76 -1.90 -34.65
CA LEU A 135 30.79 -3.35 -34.47
C LEU A 135 30.42 -4.14 -35.74
N VAL A 136 29.37 -3.71 -36.47
CA VAL A 136 28.97 -4.38 -37.73
C VAL A 136 29.99 -4.12 -38.82
N ILE A 137 30.49 -2.88 -38.93
CA ILE A 137 31.52 -2.53 -39.91
C ILE A 137 32.81 -3.32 -39.63
N GLU A 138 33.21 -3.40 -38.36
CA GLU A 138 34.39 -4.14 -37.94
C GLU A 138 34.24 -5.64 -38.20
N ARG A 139 33.09 -6.23 -37.85
CA ARG A 139 32.76 -7.62 -38.19
C ARG A 139 32.87 -7.87 -39.69
N ASP A 140 32.26 -7.03 -40.52
CA ASP A 140 32.25 -7.21 -41.98
C ASP A 140 33.67 -7.08 -42.57
N ARG A 141 34.52 -6.20 -42.00
CA ARG A 141 35.94 -6.10 -42.37
C ARG A 141 36.72 -7.34 -41.99
N TYR A 142 36.55 -7.87 -40.78
CA TYR A 142 37.20 -9.12 -40.38
C TYR A 142 36.73 -10.27 -41.25
N GLU A 143 35.42 -10.37 -41.52
CA GLU A 143 34.88 -11.41 -42.40
C GLU A 143 35.51 -11.34 -43.80
N LEU A 144 35.62 -10.15 -44.40
CA LEU A 144 36.28 -9.97 -45.69
C LEU A 144 37.76 -10.38 -45.65
N PHE A 145 38.48 -9.97 -44.61
CA PHE A 145 39.89 -10.34 -44.43
C PHE A 145 40.07 -11.85 -44.29
N PHE A 146 39.28 -12.50 -43.44
CA PHE A 146 39.34 -13.95 -43.26
C PHE A 146 38.99 -14.69 -44.54
N LYS A 147 37.92 -14.28 -45.25
CA LYS A 147 37.58 -14.86 -46.56
C LYS A 147 38.71 -14.71 -47.56
N TYR A 148 39.33 -13.54 -47.63
CA TYR A 148 40.48 -13.30 -48.51
C TYR A 148 41.65 -14.24 -48.20
N ILE A 149 42.05 -14.36 -46.92
CA ILE A 149 43.11 -15.27 -46.50
C ILE A 149 42.74 -16.74 -46.80
N LEU A 150 41.48 -17.12 -46.58
CA LEU A 150 41.00 -18.47 -46.86
C LEU A 150 41.08 -18.78 -48.36
N TYR A 151 40.61 -17.89 -49.23
CA TYR A 151 40.70 -18.07 -50.67
C TYR A 151 42.14 -18.09 -51.19
N LEU A 152 43.04 -17.29 -50.59
CA LEU A 152 44.45 -17.30 -50.93
C LEU A 152 45.11 -18.65 -50.59
N ASN A 153 44.81 -19.20 -49.41
CA ASN A 153 45.32 -20.51 -49.01
C ASN A 153 44.70 -21.67 -49.81
N PHE A 154 43.43 -21.56 -50.20
CA PHE A 154 42.79 -22.52 -51.09
C PHE A 154 43.48 -22.54 -52.46
N ARG A 155 43.75 -21.35 -53.04
CA ARG A 155 44.51 -21.21 -54.30
C ARG A 155 45.90 -21.84 -54.20
N ASP A 156 46.56 -21.70 -53.06
CA ASP A 156 47.90 -22.22 -52.83
C ASP A 156 47.91 -23.70 -52.37
N GLY A 157 46.77 -24.40 -52.41
CA GLY A 157 46.65 -25.83 -52.10
C GLY A 157 46.78 -26.18 -50.60
N LYS A 158 46.64 -25.21 -49.71
CA LYS A 158 46.78 -25.36 -48.24
C LYS A 158 45.46 -25.54 -47.52
N GLU A 159 44.43 -26.02 -48.21
CA GLU A 159 43.06 -26.18 -47.69
C GLU A 159 43.01 -26.90 -46.35
N LYS A 160 43.74 -28.02 -46.23
CA LYS A 160 43.79 -28.84 -45.01
C LYS A 160 44.29 -28.06 -43.77
N ILE A 161 45.25 -27.16 -43.94
CA ILE A 161 45.81 -26.35 -42.84
C ILE A 161 44.78 -25.32 -42.36
N VAL A 162 44.03 -24.74 -43.30
CA VAL A 162 42.95 -23.79 -42.98
C VAL A 162 41.82 -24.49 -42.26
N GLU A 163 41.41 -25.67 -42.71
CA GLU A 163 40.37 -26.47 -42.08
C GLU A 163 40.76 -26.89 -40.66
N GLU A 164 41.99 -27.39 -40.47
CA GLU A 164 42.51 -27.74 -39.15
C GLU A 164 42.55 -26.52 -38.20
N THR A 165 42.96 -25.36 -38.71
CA THR A 165 43.00 -24.11 -37.93
C THR A 165 41.59 -23.64 -37.59
N PHE A 166 40.66 -23.69 -38.54
CA PHE A 166 39.26 -23.34 -38.33
C PHE A 166 38.61 -24.24 -37.27
N ASN A 167 38.85 -25.56 -37.35
CA ASN A 167 38.35 -26.51 -36.37
C ASN A 167 38.90 -26.25 -34.97
N LYS A 168 40.19 -25.88 -34.83
CA LYS A 168 40.77 -25.48 -33.54
C LYS A 168 40.13 -24.20 -32.98
N VAL A 169 39.82 -23.23 -33.84
CA VAL A 169 39.11 -22.00 -33.44
C VAL A 169 37.69 -22.30 -32.97
N VAL A 170 36.93 -23.09 -33.73
CA VAL A 170 35.55 -23.47 -33.38
C VAL A 170 35.51 -24.30 -32.09
N ALA A 171 36.43 -25.24 -31.93
CA ALA A 171 36.54 -26.07 -30.74
C ALA A 171 37.05 -25.31 -29.50
N ARG A 172 37.46 -24.04 -29.65
CA ARG A 172 38.09 -23.23 -28.61
C ARG A 172 39.26 -23.95 -27.93
N ASP A 173 40.11 -24.59 -28.74
CA ASP A 173 41.28 -25.31 -28.24
C ASP A 173 42.18 -24.36 -27.42
N SER A 174 42.34 -24.66 -26.13
CA SER A 174 43.09 -23.83 -25.20
C SER A 174 44.57 -23.68 -25.60
N SER A 175 45.16 -24.72 -26.21
CA SER A 175 46.54 -24.68 -26.68
C SER A 175 46.72 -23.70 -27.84
N PHE A 176 45.73 -23.68 -28.74
CA PHE A 176 45.69 -22.75 -29.87
C PHE A 176 45.50 -21.30 -29.39
N ILE A 177 44.59 -21.06 -28.44
CA ILE A 177 44.33 -19.72 -27.88
C ILE A 177 45.59 -19.13 -27.22
N VAL A 178 46.28 -19.92 -26.39
CA VAL A 178 47.52 -19.48 -25.74
C VAL A 178 48.62 -19.21 -26.78
N GLY A 179 48.76 -20.07 -27.78
CA GLY A 179 49.69 -19.86 -28.89
C GLY A 179 49.40 -18.56 -29.65
N PHE A 180 48.13 -18.29 -29.93
CA PHE A 180 47.68 -17.07 -30.60
C PHE A 180 47.99 -15.81 -29.77
N GLN A 181 47.70 -15.82 -28.46
CA GLN A 181 48.01 -14.70 -27.56
C GLN A 181 49.52 -14.40 -27.50
N ASN A 182 50.35 -15.44 -27.48
CA ASN A 182 51.80 -15.27 -27.52
C ASN A 182 52.28 -14.69 -28.85
N LEU A 183 51.68 -15.12 -29.96
CA LEU A 183 51.98 -14.59 -31.29
C LEU A 183 51.57 -13.11 -31.40
N GLU A 184 50.39 -12.76 -30.90
CA GLU A 184 49.88 -11.39 -30.84
C GLU A 184 50.84 -10.49 -30.04
N LYS A 185 51.27 -10.95 -28.85
CA LYS A 185 52.25 -10.24 -28.03
C LYS A 185 53.55 -10.01 -28.80
N SER A 186 54.10 -11.07 -29.41
CA SER A 186 55.35 -10.96 -30.19
C SER A 186 55.22 -10.02 -31.39
N TYR A 187 54.07 -10.03 -32.07
CA TYR A 187 53.78 -9.10 -33.16
C TYR A 187 53.77 -7.64 -32.66
N ASN A 188 53.09 -7.37 -31.55
CA ASN A 188 53.01 -6.03 -30.96
C ASN A 188 54.37 -5.53 -30.48
N ASP A 189 55.16 -6.38 -29.82
CA ASP A 189 56.52 -6.04 -29.38
C ASP A 189 57.40 -5.67 -30.59
N ASN A 190 57.32 -6.45 -31.67
CA ASN A 190 58.08 -6.19 -32.89
C ASN A 190 57.61 -4.93 -33.63
N LYS A 191 56.30 -4.67 -33.66
CA LYS A 191 55.72 -3.46 -34.24
C LYS A 191 56.23 -2.23 -33.47
N MET A 192 56.18 -2.28 -32.15
CA MET A 192 56.67 -1.22 -31.27
C MET A 192 58.18 -0.99 -31.48
N LYS A 193 58.98 -2.05 -31.55
CA LYS A 193 60.41 -1.94 -31.84
C LYS A 193 60.69 -1.23 -33.16
N LYS A 194 59.95 -1.56 -34.23
CA LYS A 194 60.08 -0.88 -35.53
C LYS A 194 59.67 0.58 -35.45
N GLU A 195 58.62 0.90 -34.71
CA GLU A 195 58.17 2.28 -34.53
C GLU A 195 59.19 3.12 -33.77
N LEU A 196 59.76 2.56 -32.69
CA LEU A 196 60.85 3.19 -31.93
C LEU A 196 62.11 3.37 -32.79
N GLN A 197 62.47 2.37 -33.61
CA GLN A 197 63.60 2.51 -34.53
C GLN A 197 63.35 3.64 -35.53
N ASN A 198 62.16 3.70 -36.14
CA ASN A 198 61.81 4.78 -37.06
C ASN A 198 61.83 6.16 -36.39
N GLN A 199 61.50 6.24 -35.10
CA GLN A 199 61.59 7.49 -34.33
C GLN A 199 63.05 7.87 -34.06
N LEU A 200 63.90 6.90 -33.70
CA LEU A 200 65.35 7.11 -33.52
C LEU A 200 66.00 7.59 -34.81
N ASP A 201 65.73 6.92 -35.94
CA ASP A 201 66.30 7.28 -37.24
C ASP A 201 65.90 8.72 -37.65
N LYS A 202 64.65 9.14 -37.34
CA LYS A 202 64.18 10.51 -37.57
C LYS A 202 64.91 11.54 -36.70
N LEU A 203 65.14 11.22 -35.44
CA LEU A 203 65.86 12.11 -34.52
C LEU A 203 67.33 12.24 -34.94
N GLU A 204 68.00 11.14 -35.26
CA GLU A 204 69.39 11.14 -35.73
C GLU A 204 69.57 11.90 -37.06
N SER A 205 68.56 11.86 -37.93
CA SER A 205 68.56 12.64 -39.18
C SER A 205 68.29 14.14 -38.99
N ASN A 206 67.71 14.56 -37.86
CA ASN A 206 67.42 15.97 -37.55
C ASN A 206 68.55 16.66 -36.76
N ASP A 207 69.44 15.88 -36.13
CA ASP A 207 70.62 16.38 -35.39
C ASP A 207 71.88 16.55 -36.28
N ARG A 208 71.80 16.22 -37.58
CA ARG A 208 72.84 16.47 -38.60
C ARG A 208 72.46 17.62 -39.51
#